data_AF-A0A7V9PIF0-F1
#
_entry.id   AF-A0A7V9PIF0-F1
#
_cell.length_a   1.000
_cell.length_b   1.000
_cell.length_c   1.000
_cell.angle_alpha   90.00
_cell.angle_beta   90.00
_cell.angle_gamma   90.00
#
_symmetry.space_group_name_H-M   'P 1'
#
loop_
_entity.id
_entity.type
_entity.pdbx_description
1 polymer ?
#
loop_
_entity_poly.entity_id
_entity_poly.type
_entity_poly.pdbx_seq_one_letter_code
_entity_poly.pdbx_strand_id
1 'polypeptide(L)' 'SMGMSGDFPAAVEEGATMLRLGTLLFGDRAPA' A
#
# COMPACT_ATOMS: atom_id res chain seq x y z
N SER A 1 7.82 3.53 7.45
CA SER A 1 7.07 3.33 6.20
C SER A 1 6.96 1.83 5.96
N MET A 2 5.77 1.24 6.15
CA MET A 2 5.47 -0.19 5.98
C MET A 2 4.09 -0.33 5.33
N GLY A 3 3.80 -1.43 4.66
CA GLY A 3 2.52 -1.66 4.00
C GLY A 3 2.46 -1.05 2.60
N MET A 4 2.14 -1.89 1.63
CA MET A 4 1.79 -1.59 0.25
C MET A 4 0.30 -1.88 0.01
N SER A 5 -0.16 -1.62 -1.21
CA SER A 5 -1.56 -1.84 -1.63
C SER A 5 -2.16 -3.20 -1.22
N GLY A 6 -1.36 -4.27 -1.13
CA GLY A 6 -1.84 -5.64 -0.85
C GLY A 6 -1.80 -6.09 0.61
N ASP A 7 -1.09 -5.39 1.48
CA ASP A 7 -0.86 -5.79 2.89
C ASP A 7 -1.05 -4.62 3.88
N PHE A 8 -1.60 -3.49 3.42
CA PHE A 8 -1.80 -2.32 4.28
C PHE A 8 -2.70 -2.56 5.51
N PRO A 9 -3.73 -3.45 5.50
CA PRO A 9 -4.51 -3.70 6.70
C PRO A 9 -3.66 -4.32 7.83
N ALA A 10 -2.88 -5.35 7.50
CA ALA A 10 -1.95 -5.96 8.45
C ALA A 10 -0.89 -4.95 8.92
N ALA A 11 -0.38 -4.11 8.01
CA ALA A 11 0.58 -3.07 8.38
C ALA A 11 -0.01 -2.06 9.39
N VAL A 12 -1.31 -1.75 9.31
CA VAL A 12 -1.99 -0.90 10.30
C VAL A 12 -2.07 -1.60 11.66
N GLU A 13 -2.43 -2.88 11.69
CA GLU A 13 -2.47 -3.70 12.92
C GLU A 13 -1.11 -3.78 13.61
N GLU A 14 -0.02 -3.82 12.83
CA GLU A 14 1.37 -3.82 13.30
C GLU A 14 1.92 -2.41 13.63
N GLY A 15 1.08 -1.36 13.58
CA GLY A 15 1.44 -0.01 14.01
C GLY A 15 2.16 0.86 12.96
N ALA A 16 1.96 0.59 11.67
CA ALA A 16 2.51 1.44 10.62
C ALA A 16 1.94 2.86 10.66
N THR A 17 2.83 3.85 10.79
CA THR A 17 2.46 5.28 10.77
C THR A 17 2.49 5.92 9.38
N MET A 18 3.01 5.19 8.38
CA MET A 18 3.09 5.65 7.01
C MET A 18 3.00 4.47 6.04
N LEU A 19 1.97 4.48 5.18
CA LEU A 19 1.66 3.45 4.18
C LEU A 19 2.10 3.90 2.78
N ARG A 20 2.25 2.94 1.86
CA ARG A 20 2.62 3.17 0.45
C ARG A 20 1.55 2.61 -0.48
N LEU A 21 0.56 3.41 -0.83
CA LEU A 21 -0.58 2.96 -1.63
C LEU A 21 -0.46 3.47 -3.06
N GLY A 22 -0.24 2.55 -4.00
CA GLY A 22 -0.15 2.82 -5.43
C GLY A 22 -1.34 2.23 -6.17
N THR A 23 -1.22 0.96 -6.54
CA THR A 23 -2.24 0.20 -7.28
C THR A 23 -3.64 0.27 -6.66
N LEU A 24 -3.75 0.27 -5.33
CA LEU A 24 -5.05 0.38 -4.66
C LEU A 24 -5.76 1.71 -4.96
N LEU A 25 -5.01 2.80 -5.11
CA LEU A 25 -5.56 4.14 -5.36
C LEU A 25 -5.65 4.46 -6.86
N PHE A 26 -4.68 3.99 -7.64
CA PHE A 26 -4.48 4.42 -9.03
C PHE A 26 -4.70 3.31 -10.07
N GLY A 27 -4.94 2.07 -9.63
CA GLY A 27 -5.03 0.92 -10.53
C GLY A 27 -3.66 0.46 -11.04
N ASP A 28 -3.69 -0.41 -12.06
CA ASP A 28 -2.47 -0.99 -12.62
C ASP A 28 -1.56 0.07 -13.23
N ARG A 29 -0.25 -0.19 -13.15
CA ARG A 29 0.73 0.68 -13.79
C ARG A 29 0.55 0.59 -15.30
N ALA A 30 0.50 1.75 -15.96
CA ALA A 30 0.51 1.79 -17.42
C ALA A 30 1.71 1.00 -17.98
N PRO A 31 1.53 0.27 -19.10
CA PRO A 31 2.63 -0.41 -19.76
C PRO A 31 3.71 0.60 -20.21
N ALA A 32 4.95 0.13 -20.26
CA ALA A 32 6.10 0.92 -20.70
C ALA A 32 6.13 1.11 -22.23
#